data_AF-A0A5N7MWH9-F1
#
_entry.id   AF-A0A5N7MWH9-F1
#
_cell.length_a   1.000
_cell.length_b   1.000
_cell.length_c   1.000
_cell.angle_alpha   90.00
_cell.angle_beta   90.00
_cell.angle_gamma   90.00
#
_symmetry.space_group_name_H-M   'P 1'
#
loop_
_entity.id
_entity.type
_entity.pdbx_description
1 polymer ?
#
loop_
_entity_poly.entity_id
_entity_poly.type
_entity_poly.pdbx_seq_one_letter_code
_entity_poly.pdbx_strand_id
1 'polypeptide(L)'
;MMRQEILAGMERRRRWSTEEKLQVLSEVGVEGATVADVARRHDVTRQHLYQWRRQMRDKRMVPDEEARFLPVELSASSPQGWTCGAFPANDRHVEIGLRNGRIVRAAADLPENLLMRAIRIAESA
;
A
#
# COMPACT_ATOMS: atom_id res chain seq x y z
N MET A 1 40.08 25.38 26.77
CA MET A 1 40.08 26.15 25.49
C MET A 1 39.99 25.12 24.37
N MET A 2 38.78 24.80 23.89
CA MET A 2 38.56 23.80 22.85
C MET A 2 38.52 24.50 21.49
N ARG A 3 39.54 24.30 20.66
CA ARG A 3 39.53 24.69 19.25
C ARG A 3 38.65 23.70 18.50
N GLN A 4 37.44 24.11 18.15
CA GLN A 4 36.65 23.39 17.16
C GLN A 4 37.15 23.78 15.77
N GLU A 5 37.73 22.81 15.07
CA GLU A 5 38.05 22.93 13.65
C GLU A 5 36.74 22.87 12.85
N ILE A 6 36.47 23.94 12.11
CA ILE A 6 35.36 23.99 11.16
C ILE A 6 35.85 23.33 9.87
N LEU A 7 35.36 22.12 9.61
CA LEU A 7 35.48 21.45 8.30
C LEU A 7 34.66 22.22 7.27
N ALA A 8 35.29 23.23 6.66
CA ALA A 8 34.80 23.90 5.46
C ALA A 8 34.82 22.91 4.28
N GLY A 9 33.71 22.18 4.10
CA GLY A 9 33.54 21.23 2.99
C GLY A 9 32.07 21.09 2.63
N MET A 10 31.64 21.89 1.65
CA MET A 10 30.55 21.66 0.69
C MET A 10 29.22 21.09 1.29
N GLU A 11 28.28 21.99 1.57
CA GLU A 11 26.81 21.81 1.60
C GLU A 11 26.27 20.35 1.59
N ARG A 12 26.46 19.59 2.68
CA ARG A 12 26.09 18.16 2.81
C ARG A 12 24.59 17.85 2.83
N ARG A 13 23.69 18.82 2.69
CA ARG A 13 22.23 18.58 2.69
C ARG A 13 21.60 19.39 1.58
N ARG A 14 21.53 18.79 0.38
CA ARG A 14 20.77 19.31 -0.75
C ARG A 14 19.36 19.70 -0.26
N ARG A 15 19.06 20.99 -0.26
CA ARG A 15 17.73 21.52 0.06
C ARG A 15 16.88 21.43 -1.19
N TRP A 16 15.82 20.63 -1.13
CA TRP A 16 14.85 20.49 -2.21
C TRP A 16 13.73 21.51 -2.02
N SER A 17 13.64 22.47 -2.94
CA SER A 17 12.49 23.37 -3.06
C SER A 17 11.24 22.60 -3.47
N THR A 18 10.07 23.20 -3.27
CA THR A 18 8.79 22.60 -3.67
C THR A 18 8.73 22.35 -5.17
N GLU A 19 9.28 23.28 -5.97
CA GLU A 19 9.32 23.19 -7.43
C GLU A 19 10.20 22.01 -7.89
N GLU A 20 11.41 21.89 -7.35
CA GLU A 20 12.29 20.76 -7.68
C GLU A 20 11.66 19.42 -7.31
N LYS A 21 10.96 19.35 -6.17
CA LYS A 21 10.24 18.12 -5.79
C LYS A 21 9.13 17.77 -6.79
N LEU A 22 8.39 18.76 -7.29
CA LEU A 22 7.34 18.54 -8.29
C LEU A 22 7.94 18.11 -9.63
N GLN A 23 9.03 18.73 -10.07
CA GLN A 23 9.74 18.35 -11.28
C GLN A 23 10.24 16.90 -11.22
N VAL A 24 10.85 16.50 -10.10
CA VAL A 24 11.29 15.11 -9.93
C VAL A 24 10.11 14.14 -9.90
N LEU A 25 9.00 14.52 -9.24
CA LEU A 25 7.81 13.66 -9.18
C LEU A 25 7.10 13.54 -10.54
N SER A 26 7.14 14.56 -11.39
CA SER A 26 6.51 14.51 -12.72
C SER A 26 7.25 13.61 -13.70
N GLU A 27 8.54 13.34 -13.50
CA GLU A 27 9.30 12.36 -14.28
C GLU A 27 8.86 10.91 -14.02
N VAL A 28 8.16 10.64 -12.91
CA VAL A 28 7.72 9.28 -12.55
C VAL A 28 6.62 8.82 -13.49
N GLY A 29 6.84 7.71 -14.19
CA GLY A 29 5.89 7.12 -15.14
C GLY A 29 5.99 7.68 -16.56
N VAL A 30 6.77 8.74 -16.77
CA VAL A 30 7.10 9.26 -18.12
C VAL A 30 7.96 8.22 -18.84
N GLU A 31 7.57 7.84 -20.06
CA GLU A 31 8.28 6.84 -20.88
C GLU A 31 8.50 5.49 -20.17
N GLY A 32 7.65 5.14 -19.19
CA GLY A 32 7.79 3.92 -18.40
C GLY A 32 8.87 4.00 -17.31
N ALA A 33 9.43 5.17 -17.04
CA ALA A 33 10.41 5.37 -15.96
C ALA A 33 9.78 5.01 -14.61
N THR A 34 10.40 4.07 -13.90
CA THR A 34 9.90 3.66 -12.58
C THR A 34 10.34 4.65 -11.50
N VAL A 35 9.66 4.63 -10.36
CA VAL A 35 10.07 5.37 -9.15
C VAL A 35 11.53 5.07 -8.77
N ALA A 36 12.01 3.85 -9.04
CA ALA A 36 13.39 3.47 -8.76
C ALA A 36 14.40 4.15 -9.69
N ASP A 37 14.03 4.35 -10.96
CA ASP A 37 14.91 4.95 -11.95
C ASP A 37 15.04 6.44 -11.74
N VAL A 38 13.92 7.11 -11.46
CA VAL A 38 13.88 8.53 -11.09
C VAL A 38 14.67 8.78 -9.79
N ALA A 39 14.49 7.91 -8.79
CA ALA A 39 15.24 7.98 -7.53
C ALA A 39 16.76 7.92 -7.75
N ARG A 40 17.22 7.00 -8.61
CA ARG A 40 18.64 6.83 -8.94
C ARG A 40 19.19 8.02 -9.71
N ARG A 41 18.43 8.58 -10.66
CA ARG A 41 18.83 9.73 -11.48
C ARG A 41 19.05 11.00 -10.63
N HIS A 42 18.24 11.16 -9.58
CA HIS A 42 18.26 12.35 -8.72
C HIS A 42 19.03 12.17 -7.41
N ASP A 43 19.70 11.03 -7.22
CA ASP A 43 20.42 10.63 -6.00
C ASP A 43 19.56 10.74 -4.73
N VAL A 44 18.32 10.28 -4.83
CA VAL A 44 17.36 10.24 -3.72
C VAL A 44 16.87 8.82 -3.48
N THR A 45 16.49 8.52 -2.24
CA THR A 45 15.86 7.23 -1.95
C THR A 45 14.40 7.23 -2.41
N ARG A 46 13.87 6.06 -2.78
CA ARG A 46 12.43 5.90 -3.12
C ARG A 46 11.51 6.42 -2.01
N GLN A 47 11.94 6.28 -0.75
CA GLN A 47 11.22 6.78 0.42
C GLN A 47 11.05 8.30 0.39
N HIS A 48 12.05 9.06 -0.07
CA HIS A 48 11.91 10.52 -0.23
C HIS A 48 10.84 10.87 -1.27
N LEU A 49 10.79 10.16 -2.40
CA LEU A 49 9.76 10.38 -3.42
C LEU A 49 8.35 10.09 -2.88
N TYR A 50 8.17 9.01 -2.12
CA TYR A 50 6.89 8.72 -1.47
C TYR A 50 6.50 9.78 -0.44
N GLN A 51 7.46 10.25 0.37
CA GLN A 51 7.23 11.32 1.34
C GLN A 51 6.85 12.63 0.63
N TRP A 52 7.51 12.98 -0.46
CA TRP A 52 7.17 14.17 -1.24
C TRP A 52 5.79 14.04 -1.88
N ARG A 53 5.45 12.89 -2.46
CA ARG A 53 4.11 12.63 -3.01
C ARG A 53 3.03 12.84 -1.96
N ARG A 54 3.24 12.34 -0.74
CA ARG A 54 2.33 12.58 0.39
C ARG A 54 2.25 14.07 0.76
N GLN A 55 3.39 14.74 0.91
CA GLN A 55 3.44 16.17 1.24
C GLN A 55 2.71 17.04 0.22
N MET A 56 2.82 16.72 -1.08
CA MET A 56 2.15 17.47 -2.14
C MET A 56 0.64 17.20 -2.17
N ARG A 57 0.22 15.96 -1.91
CA ARG A 57 -1.20 15.62 -1.76
C ARG A 57 -1.84 16.34 -0.57
N ASP A 58 -1.17 16.33 0.58
CA ASP A 58 -1.64 17.02 1.79
C ASP A 58 -1.77 18.55 1.56
N LYS A 59 -0.94 19.12 0.67
CA LYS A 59 -0.99 20.53 0.26
C LYS A 59 -1.88 20.81 -0.96
N ARG A 60 -2.57 19.79 -1.51
CA ARG A 60 -3.37 19.87 -2.75
C ARG A 60 -2.59 20.48 -3.95
N MET A 61 -1.28 20.25 -4.00
CA MET A 61 -0.38 20.77 -5.05
C MET A 61 -0.24 19.82 -6.24
N VAL A 62 -0.64 18.57 -6.08
CA VAL A 62 -0.80 17.62 -7.18
C VAL A 62 -2.30 17.35 -7.26
N PRO A 63 -2.90 17.37 -8.47
CA PRO A 63 -4.28 16.96 -8.62
C PRO A 63 -4.45 15.58 -8.00
N ASP A 64 -5.43 15.44 -7.12
CA ASP A 64 -5.83 14.13 -6.62
C ASP A 64 -6.43 13.44 -7.85
N GLU A 65 -5.61 12.70 -8.59
CA GLU A 65 -6.14 11.77 -9.59
C GLU A 65 -7.01 10.80 -8.80
N GLU A 66 -8.31 11.07 -8.85
CA GLU A 66 -9.32 10.33 -8.12
C GLU A 66 -9.09 8.86 -8.40
N ALA A 67 -8.78 8.09 -7.35
CA ALA A 67 -8.42 6.69 -7.48
C ALA A 67 -9.60 5.96 -8.12
N ARG A 68 -9.49 5.72 -9.43
CA ARG A 68 -10.54 5.12 -10.23
C ARG A 68 -10.31 3.62 -10.34
N PHE A 69 -11.33 2.86 -9.98
CA PHE A 69 -11.34 1.43 -10.25
C PHE A 69 -11.52 1.24 -11.75
N LEU A 70 -10.58 0.54 -12.39
CA LEU A 70 -10.70 0.12 -13.78
C LEU A 70 -11.31 -1.29 -13.80
N PRO A 71 -12.35 -1.53 -14.61
CA PRO A 71 -12.86 -2.88 -14.80
C PRO A 71 -11.75 -3.73 -15.45
N VAL A 72 -11.45 -4.87 -14.83
CA VAL A 72 -10.52 -5.87 -15.38
C VAL A 72 -11.34 -7.10 -15.74
N GLU A 73 -11.38 -7.44 -17.02
CA GLU A 73 -11.96 -8.70 -17.45
C GLU A 73 -10.97 -9.83 -17.16
N LEU A 74 -11.41 -10.83 -16.39
CA LEU A 74 -10.61 -12.03 -16.17
C LEU A 74 -10.67 -12.88 -17.44
N SER A 75 -9.61 -12.81 -18.25
CA SER A 75 -9.40 -13.77 -19.32
C SER A 75 -9.39 -15.16 -18.69
N ALA A 76 -10.35 -16.02 -19.08
CA ALA A 76 -10.32 -17.43 -18.74
C ALA A 76 -9.12 -18.07 -19.44
N SER A 77 -7.92 -17.87 -18.89
CA SER A 77 -6.80 -18.75 -19.18
C SER A 77 -7.25 -20.13 -18.70
N SER A 78 -7.29 -21.10 -19.62
CA SER A 78 -7.27 -22.50 -19.23
C SER A 78 -6.13 -22.61 -18.20
N PRO A 79 -6.34 -23.22 -17.02
CA PRO A 79 -5.34 -23.21 -15.96
C PRO A 79 -4.06 -23.89 -16.45
N GLN A 80 -3.15 -23.14 -17.07
CA GLN A 80 -1.77 -23.53 -17.24
C GLN A 80 -1.22 -23.53 -15.82
N GLY A 81 -1.15 -24.74 -15.28
CA GLY A 81 -0.87 -25.04 -13.88
C GLY A 81 0.23 -24.18 -13.30
N TRP A 82 -0.17 -23.14 -12.58
CA TRP A 82 0.32 -23.03 -11.22
C TRP A 82 -0.61 -23.91 -10.40
N THR A 83 -0.13 -25.07 -9.99
CA THR A 83 -0.75 -25.82 -8.91
C THR A 83 -0.56 -25.00 -7.63
N CYS A 84 -1.30 -23.91 -7.50
CA CYS A 84 -1.80 -23.54 -6.19
C CYS A 84 -2.75 -24.70 -5.88
N GLY A 85 -2.28 -25.61 -5.01
CA GLY A 85 -2.92 -26.91 -4.78
C GLY A 85 -4.42 -26.73 -4.70
N ALA A 86 -5.15 -27.60 -5.40
CA ALA A 86 -6.60 -27.64 -5.42
C ALA A 86 -7.14 -27.14 -4.08
N PHE A 87 -7.72 -25.93 -4.06
CA PHE A 87 -8.39 -25.48 -2.85
C PHE A 87 -9.41 -26.58 -2.56
N PRO A 88 -9.33 -27.27 -1.41
CA PRO A 88 -10.39 -28.20 -1.08
C PRO A 88 -11.67 -27.38 -1.17
N ALA A 89 -12.69 -27.92 -1.83
CA ALA A 89 -13.99 -27.26 -2.00
C ALA A 89 -14.64 -26.84 -0.66
N ASN A 90 -14.00 -27.17 0.47
CA ASN A 90 -14.31 -26.80 1.84
C ASN A 90 -13.77 -25.44 2.31
N ASP A 91 -13.05 -24.64 1.51
CA ASP A 91 -12.66 -23.29 1.95
C ASP A 91 -13.78 -22.24 1.77
N ARG A 92 -15.04 -22.68 1.81
CA ARG A 92 -16.21 -21.79 1.85
C ARG A 92 -16.39 -21.35 3.29
N HIS A 93 -15.67 -20.34 3.73
CA HIS A 93 -15.89 -19.74 5.04
C HIS A 93 -16.72 -18.46 4.91
N VAL A 94 -17.64 -18.25 5.86
CA VAL A 94 -18.40 -17.01 6.03
C VAL A 94 -17.80 -16.24 7.20
N GLU A 95 -17.58 -14.94 7.00
CA GLU A 95 -17.11 -14.02 8.03
C GLU A 95 -18.27 -13.12 8.47
N ILE A 96 -18.57 -13.12 9.77
CA ILE A 96 -19.66 -12.36 10.37
C ILE A 96 -19.05 -11.33 11.32
N GLY A 97 -19.22 -10.05 11.01
CA GLY A 97 -18.84 -8.94 11.88
C GLY A 97 -19.88 -8.70 12.98
N LEU A 98 -19.42 -8.60 14.23
CA LEU A 98 -20.26 -8.34 15.39
C LEU A 98 -20.19 -6.86 15.82
N ARG A 99 -21.18 -6.40 16.59
CA ARG A 99 -21.26 -5.00 17.05
C ARG A 99 -20.12 -4.58 17.98
N ASN A 100 -19.47 -5.54 18.64
CA ASN A 100 -18.31 -5.29 19.49
C ASN A 100 -16.98 -5.24 18.72
N GLY A 101 -17.02 -5.25 17.39
CA GLY A 101 -15.83 -5.17 16.53
C GLY A 101 -15.07 -6.50 16.36
N ARG A 102 -15.59 -7.60 16.91
CA ARG A 102 -15.05 -8.95 16.67
C ARG A 102 -15.64 -9.58 15.41
N ILE A 103 -14.94 -10.59 14.90
CA ILE A 103 -15.32 -11.33 13.69
C ILE A 103 -15.41 -12.81 14.02
N VAL A 104 -16.53 -13.43 13.64
CA VAL A 104 -16.70 -14.90 13.69
C VAL A 104 -16.51 -15.44 12.28
N ARG A 105 -15.50 -16.30 12.10
CA ARG A 105 -15.25 -17.03 10.85
C ARG A 105 -15.71 -18.47 11.01
N ALA A 106 -16.62 -18.91 10.17
CA ALA A 106 -17.23 -20.23 10.22
C ALA A 106 -17.25 -20.88 8.84
N ALA A 107 -17.15 -22.20 8.76
CA ALA A 107 -17.39 -22.92 7.51
C ALA A 107 -18.85 -22.74 7.07
N ALA A 108 -19.10 -22.70 5.77
CA ALA A 108 -20.44 -22.47 5.20
C ALA A 108 -21.41 -23.63 5.47
N ASP A 109 -20.88 -24.82 5.79
CA ASP A 109 -21.63 -26.01 6.18
C ASP A 109 -21.74 -26.17 7.72
N LEU A 110 -21.26 -25.20 8.50
CA LEU A 110 -21.32 -25.26 9.96
C LEU A 110 -22.80 -25.27 10.42
N PRO A 111 -23.20 -26.23 11.27
CA PRO A 111 -24.58 -26.30 11.74
C PRO A 111 -24.93 -25.06 12.58
N GLU A 112 -26.15 -24.58 12.40
CA GLU A 112 -26.65 -23.31 12.94
C GLU A 112 -26.48 -23.19 14.46
N ASN A 113 -26.65 -24.28 15.20
CA ASN A 113 -26.52 -24.31 16.65
C ASN A 113 -25.09 -23.94 17.12
N LEU A 114 -24.06 -24.39 16.41
CA LEU A 114 -22.66 -24.07 16.72
C LEU A 114 -22.33 -22.63 16.32
N LEU A 115 -22.84 -22.17 15.17
CA LEU A 115 -22.69 -20.78 14.74
C LEU A 115 -23.31 -19.80 15.74
N MET A 116 -24.56 -20.05 16.16
CA MET A 116 -25.27 -19.23 17.14
C MET A 116 -24.62 -19.25 18.53
N ARG A 117 -23.99 -20.36 18.91
CA ARG A 117 -23.24 -20.45 20.16
C ARG A 117 -21.94 -19.65 20.08
N ALA A 118 -21.21 -19.75 18.98
CA ALA A 118 -19.98 -18.99 18.74
C ALA A 118 -20.25 -17.47 18.73
N ILE A 119 -21.32 -17.03 18.04
CA ILE A 119 -21.76 -15.63 18.03
C ILE A 119 -22.06 -15.15 19.46
N ARG A 120 -22.88 -15.89 20.23
CA ARG A 120 -23.22 -15.51 21.62
C ARG A 120 -21.98 -15.37 22.51
N ILE A 121 -21.04 -16.32 22.42
CA ILE A 121 -19.79 -16.25 23.18
C ILE A 121 -18.98 -15.02 22.78
N ALA A 122 -18.82 -14.80 21.48
CA ALA A 122 -18.04 -13.70 20.93
C ALA A 122 -18.64 -12.32 21.24
N GLU A 123 -19.97 -12.20 21.35
CA GLU A 123 -20.68 -10.97 21.77
C GLU A 123 -20.60 -10.70 23.28
N SER A 124 -20.59 -11.75 24.12
CA SER A 124 -20.63 -11.62 25.58
C SER A 124 -19.27 -11.37 26.27
N ALA A 125 -18.17 -11.66 25.57
CA ALA A 125 -16.80 -11.48 26.06
C ALA A 125 -16.22 -10.12 25.68
#